data_AF-A0A8J8YH48-F1
#
_entry.id   AF-A0A8J8YH48-F1
#
_cell.length_a   1.000
_cell.length_b   1.000
_cell.length_c   1.000
_cell.angle_alpha   90.00
_cell.angle_beta   90.00
_cell.angle_gamma   90.00
#
_symmetry.space_group_name_H-M   'P 1'
#
loop_
_entity.id
_entity.type
_entity.pdbx_description
1 polymer ?
#
loop_
_entity_poly.entity_id
_entity_poly.type
_entity_poly.pdbx_seq_one_letter_code
_entity_poly.pdbx_strand_id
1 'polypeptide(L)'
;MALDGPEQMELEEGKAGSGLRQYYLSKIEELQLIVNDKSQNLRRLQAQRNELNAKVRLLREELQLLQEQGSYVGEVVRAMDKKKVLVKVHPEGKFVVDVDKNIDINDVTPNCRVALRNDSYTLHKILPNKVDPLVSLMMVEKVPDSTYEMIGGLDKQIKEIKEVIELPVKHPELFEALGIAQPKGVLLYGPPGTGKTLLARAVAHHTDCTFIRVSGSELVQKFIGEGARMVRELFVMAREHAPSIIFMDEIDSIGSSRLEGGSGGDSEVQRTMLELLNQLDGFEATKNIKVIMATNRIDILDSALLRPGRIDRKIEFPPPNEEARLDILKIHSRKMNLTRGINLRKIAELMPGASGAEVKGVCTEAGMYALRERRVHVTQEDFEMAVAKVMQKDSEKNMSIKKLWK
;
A
#
# COMPACT_ATOMS: atom_id res chain seq x y z
N MET A 1 -5.94 -81.71 -57.95
CA MET A 1 -6.97 -82.76 -58.17
C MET A 1 -8.08 -82.46 -57.17
N ALA A 2 -9.05 -81.62 -57.54
CA ALA A 2 -10.32 -81.97 -58.20
C ALA A 2 -11.17 -82.87 -57.27
N LEU A 3 -12.40 -82.51 -56.86
CA LEU A 3 -13.56 -82.32 -57.74
C LEU A 3 -14.68 -81.49 -57.07
N ASP A 4 -15.44 -80.79 -57.92
CA ASP A 4 -16.66 -79.98 -57.70
C ASP A 4 -17.93 -80.79 -57.36
N GLY A 5 -18.81 -80.16 -56.54
CA GLY A 5 -20.29 -80.01 -56.66
C GLY A 5 -21.22 -81.23 -56.85
N PRO A 6 -22.57 -81.08 -56.77
CA PRO A 6 -23.36 -79.83 -56.83
C PRO A 6 -24.52 -79.72 -55.81
N GLU A 7 -25.22 -78.60 -55.96
CA GLU A 7 -26.23 -77.95 -55.12
C GLU A 7 -27.63 -78.03 -55.80
N GLN A 8 -28.70 -77.81 -55.03
CA GLN A 8 -30.05 -77.32 -55.40
C GLN A 8 -31.18 -78.30 -55.80
N MET A 9 -32.18 -78.41 -54.92
CA MET A 9 -33.62 -78.36 -55.24
C MET A 9 -34.41 -77.95 -53.96
N GLU A 10 -35.55 -77.28 -54.17
CA GLU A 10 -36.66 -76.99 -53.22
C GLU A 10 -36.79 -75.55 -52.66
N LEU A 11 -37.76 -74.80 -53.21
CA LEU A 11 -38.29 -73.53 -52.73
C LEU A 11 -39.79 -73.48 -53.08
N GLU A 12 -40.73 -73.68 -52.11
CA GLU A 12 -42.13 -73.19 -52.24
C GLU A 12 -43.06 -73.22 -50.98
N GLU A 13 -42.63 -72.80 -49.77
CA GLU A 13 -43.51 -72.69 -48.57
C GLU A 13 -43.72 -71.26 -48.00
N GLY A 14 -43.77 -70.22 -48.84
CA GLY A 14 -43.50 -68.84 -48.40
C GLY A 14 -44.64 -67.90 -47.92
N LYS A 15 -45.94 -68.23 -47.96
CA LYS A 15 -46.99 -67.17 -47.88
C LYS A 15 -47.75 -66.96 -46.55
N ALA A 16 -47.94 -67.98 -45.70
CA ALA A 16 -48.65 -67.79 -44.41
C ALA A 16 -47.74 -67.27 -43.27
N GLY A 17 -46.43 -67.51 -43.36
CA GLY A 17 -45.44 -67.04 -42.37
C GLY A 17 -45.03 -65.56 -42.52
N SER A 18 -45.49 -64.86 -43.55
CA SER A 18 -45.01 -63.51 -43.88
C SER A 18 -45.49 -62.43 -42.89
N GLY A 19 -46.77 -62.46 -42.47
CA GLY A 19 -47.34 -61.43 -41.58
C GLY A 19 -46.84 -61.51 -40.12
N LEU A 20 -46.77 -62.74 -39.58
CA LEU A 20 -46.16 -62.99 -38.26
C LEU A 20 -44.66 -62.63 -38.26
N ARG A 21 -43.94 -62.96 -39.34
CA ARG A 21 -42.54 -62.58 -39.49
C ARG A 21 -42.35 -61.06 -39.54
N GLN A 22 -43.23 -60.33 -40.21
CA GLN A 22 -43.21 -58.86 -40.23
C GLN A 22 -43.44 -58.25 -38.84
N TYR A 23 -44.38 -58.79 -38.06
CA TYR A 23 -44.65 -58.35 -36.69
C TYR A 23 -43.44 -58.57 -35.76
N TYR A 24 -42.85 -59.76 -35.79
CA TYR A 24 -41.65 -60.06 -35.00
C TYR A 24 -40.44 -59.22 -35.45
N LEU A 25 -40.28 -58.95 -36.74
CA LEU A 25 -39.22 -58.06 -37.24
C LEU A 25 -39.39 -56.63 -36.72
N SER A 26 -40.60 -56.07 -36.78
CA SER A 26 -40.89 -54.74 -36.21
C SER A 26 -40.65 -54.71 -34.70
N LYS A 27 -41.01 -55.77 -33.97
CA LYS A 27 -40.77 -55.86 -32.52
C LYS A 27 -39.27 -55.98 -32.20
N ILE A 28 -38.50 -56.68 -33.02
CA ILE A 28 -37.04 -56.77 -32.89
C ILE A 28 -36.41 -55.39 -33.11
N GLU A 29 -36.83 -54.64 -34.13
CA GLU A 29 -36.35 -53.28 -34.39
C GLU A 29 -36.67 -52.32 -33.23
N GLU A 30 -37.88 -52.38 -32.68
CA GLU A 30 -38.29 -51.58 -31.52
C GLU A 30 -37.43 -51.92 -30.28
N LEU A 31 -37.20 -53.20 -30.02
CA LEU A 31 -36.34 -53.64 -28.92
C LEU A 31 -34.87 -53.25 -29.15
N GLN A 32 -34.38 -53.29 -30.38
CA GLN A 32 -33.03 -52.84 -30.72
C GLN A 32 -32.87 -51.33 -30.50
N LEU A 33 -33.87 -50.52 -30.84
CA LEU A 33 -33.88 -49.09 -30.54
C LEU A 33 -33.85 -48.83 -29.02
N ILE A 34 -34.64 -49.56 -28.24
CA ILE A 34 -34.64 -49.46 -26.77
C ILE A 34 -33.28 -49.86 -26.19
N VAL A 35 -32.66 -50.93 -26.70
CA VAL A 35 -31.32 -51.36 -26.28
C VAL A 35 -30.28 -50.29 -26.61
N ASN A 36 -30.35 -49.69 -27.80
CA ASN A 36 -29.46 -48.60 -28.19
C ASN A 36 -29.62 -47.37 -27.28
N ASP A 37 -30.83 -46.90 -27.01
CA ASP A 37 -31.07 -45.76 -26.12
C ASP A 37 -30.58 -46.03 -24.69
N LYS A 38 -30.88 -47.22 -24.15
CA LYS A 38 -30.37 -47.64 -22.83
C LYS A 38 -28.84 -47.72 -22.80
N SER A 39 -28.21 -48.19 -23.87
CA SER A 39 -26.75 -48.27 -23.96
C SER A 39 -26.09 -46.88 -23.99
N GLN A 40 -26.71 -45.91 -24.67
CA GLN A 40 -26.24 -44.52 -24.70
C GLN A 40 -26.42 -43.85 -23.33
N ASN A 41 -27.58 -44.05 -22.69
CA ASN A 41 -27.83 -43.58 -21.33
C ASN A 41 -26.83 -44.17 -20.32
N LEU A 42 -26.51 -45.45 -20.44
CA LEU A 42 -25.50 -46.11 -19.59
C LEU A 42 -24.10 -45.51 -19.81
N ARG A 43 -23.69 -45.25 -21.06
CA ARG A 43 -22.42 -44.55 -21.36
C ARG A 43 -22.38 -43.14 -20.76
N ARG A 44 -23.47 -42.38 -20.87
CA ARG A 44 -23.57 -41.03 -20.27
C ARG A 44 -23.44 -41.08 -18.75
N LEU A 45 -24.16 -42.00 -18.10
CA LEU A 45 -24.08 -42.17 -16.64
C LEU A 45 -22.70 -42.65 -16.18
N GLN A 46 -22.04 -43.52 -16.94
CA GLN A 46 -20.65 -43.93 -16.68
C GLN A 46 -19.68 -42.75 -16.79
N ALA A 47 -19.83 -41.89 -17.81
CA ALA A 47 -19.02 -40.68 -17.95
C ALA A 47 -19.21 -39.73 -16.76
N GLN A 48 -20.47 -39.49 -16.36
CA GLN A 48 -20.78 -38.66 -15.18
C GLN A 48 -20.20 -39.26 -13.89
N ARG A 49 -20.33 -40.58 -13.69
CA ARG A 49 -19.74 -41.27 -12.53
C ARG A 49 -18.21 -41.09 -12.51
N ASN A 50 -17.55 -41.25 -13.65
CA ASN A 50 -16.10 -41.08 -13.74
C ASN A 50 -15.68 -39.65 -13.43
N GLU A 51 -16.42 -38.66 -13.91
CA GLU A 51 -16.19 -37.25 -13.61
C GLU A 51 -16.37 -36.94 -12.11
N LEU A 52 -17.47 -37.43 -11.52
CA LEU A 52 -17.74 -37.30 -10.08
C LEU A 52 -16.65 -37.98 -9.24
N ASN A 53 -16.22 -39.18 -9.61
CA ASN A 53 -15.13 -39.87 -8.93
C ASN A 53 -13.81 -39.10 -9.02
N ALA A 54 -13.51 -38.49 -10.16
CA ALA A 54 -12.33 -37.63 -10.32
C ALA A 54 -12.40 -36.40 -9.39
N LYS A 55 -13.56 -35.73 -9.32
CA LYS A 55 -13.79 -34.61 -8.38
C LYS A 55 -13.64 -35.03 -6.92
N VAL A 56 -14.22 -36.18 -6.53
CA VAL A 56 -14.09 -36.72 -5.17
C VAL A 56 -12.63 -37.02 -4.84
N ARG A 57 -11.85 -37.52 -5.80
CA ARG A 57 -10.41 -37.77 -5.61
C ARG A 57 -9.66 -36.46 -5.36
N LEU A 58 -9.88 -35.44 -6.18
CA LEU A 58 -9.25 -34.12 -6.01
C LEU A 58 -9.62 -33.49 -4.66
N LEU A 59 -10.90 -33.52 -4.28
CA LEU A 59 -11.35 -32.99 -2.99
C LEU A 59 -10.76 -33.76 -1.80
N ARG A 60 -10.54 -35.08 -1.93
CA ARG A 60 -9.87 -35.86 -0.89
C ARG A 60 -8.40 -35.48 -0.76
N GLU A 61 -7.71 -35.23 -1.87
CA GLU A 61 -6.33 -34.75 -1.88
C GLU A 61 -6.23 -33.36 -1.23
N GLU A 62 -7.16 -32.43 -1.52
CA GLU A 62 -7.25 -31.12 -0.85
C GLU A 62 -7.55 -31.25 0.65
N LEU A 63 -8.50 -32.11 1.02
CA LEU A 63 -8.85 -32.34 2.42
C LEU A 63 -7.65 -32.88 3.21
N GLN A 64 -6.85 -33.75 2.59
CA GLN A 64 -5.65 -34.29 3.20
C GLN A 64 -4.61 -33.20 3.46
N LEU A 65 -4.41 -32.27 2.51
CA LEU A 65 -3.53 -31.11 2.69
C LEU A 65 -4.01 -30.18 3.83
N LEU A 66 -5.33 -30.02 3.99
CA LEU A 66 -5.90 -29.23 5.09
C LEU A 66 -5.80 -29.91 6.46
N GLN A 67 -5.75 -31.24 6.48
CA GLN A 67 -5.57 -32.04 7.69
C GLN A 67 -4.10 -32.18 8.11
N GLU A 68 -3.15 -31.73 7.28
CA GLU A 68 -1.75 -31.69 7.67
C GLU A 68 -1.57 -30.81 8.90
N GLN A 69 -0.73 -31.28 9.83
CA GLN A 69 -0.43 -30.52 11.04
C GLN A 69 0.27 -29.21 10.69
N GLY A 70 0.09 -28.19 11.53
CA GLY A 70 0.72 -26.88 11.34
C GLY A 70 2.23 -27.00 11.12
N SER A 71 2.76 -26.23 10.17
CA SER A 71 4.19 -26.18 9.89
C SER A 71 4.95 -25.41 10.97
N TYR A 72 6.18 -25.82 11.26
CA TYR A 72 7.09 -25.06 12.11
C TYR A 72 7.65 -23.87 11.34
N VAL A 73 7.78 -22.72 12.00
CA VAL A 73 8.38 -21.52 11.42
C VAL A 73 9.83 -21.42 11.91
N GLY A 74 10.77 -21.33 10.97
CA GLY A 74 12.19 -21.15 11.25
C GLY A 74 12.81 -20.00 10.47
N GLU A 75 13.98 -19.56 10.90
CA GLU A 75 14.81 -18.57 10.23
C GLU A 75 16.08 -19.22 9.69
N VAL A 76 16.38 -18.99 8.41
CA VAL A 76 17.60 -19.52 7.79
C VAL A 76 18.82 -18.79 8.35
N VAL A 77 19.75 -19.53 8.94
CA VAL A 77 21.02 -18.96 9.39
C VAL A 77 22.02 -18.95 8.24
N ARG A 78 22.15 -20.08 7.54
CA ARG A 78 23.11 -20.25 6.46
C ARG A 78 22.73 -21.44 5.57
N ALA A 79 22.83 -21.28 4.25
CA ALA A 79 22.81 -22.40 3.32
C ALA A 79 24.17 -23.13 3.38
N MET A 80 24.16 -24.44 3.65
CA MET A 80 25.39 -25.24 3.72
C MET A 80 25.71 -25.86 2.36
N ASP A 81 24.77 -26.62 1.79
CA ASP A 81 24.94 -27.40 0.56
C ASP A 81 23.75 -27.24 -0.39
N LYS A 82 23.85 -27.83 -1.59
CA LYS A 82 22.79 -27.90 -2.61
C LYS A 82 21.48 -28.60 -2.16
N LYS A 83 21.41 -29.14 -0.96
CA LYS A 83 20.21 -29.79 -0.41
C LYS A 83 19.97 -29.51 1.07
N LYS A 84 20.92 -28.87 1.76
CA LYS A 84 20.89 -28.73 3.22
C LYS A 84 21.05 -27.28 3.64
N VAL A 85 20.16 -26.84 4.52
CA VAL A 85 20.14 -25.48 5.05
C VAL A 85 20.11 -25.54 6.58
N LEU A 86 20.89 -24.68 7.23
CA LEU A 86 20.84 -24.53 8.67
C LEU A 86 19.72 -23.54 9.02
N VAL A 87 18.68 -24.04 9.69
CA VAL A 87 17.51 -23.26 10.12
C VAL A 87 17.46 -23.21 11.63
N LYS A 88 17.15 -22.04 12.18
CA LYS A 88 16.89 -21.81 13.60
C LYS A 88 15.38 -21.80 13.82
N VAL A 89 14.88 -22.75 14.60
CA VAL A 89 13.47 -22.85 15.00
C VAL A 89 13.36 -22.44 16.46
N HIS A 90 12.46 -21.50 16.78
CA HIS A 90 12.21 -21.11 18.16
C HIS A 90 11.00 -21.88 18.70
N PRO A 91 11.07 -22.58 19.85
CA PRO A 91 12.15 -22.61 20.85
C PRO A 91 13.20 -23.74 20.69
N GLU A 92 13.04 -24.65 19.72
CA GLU A 92 13.75 -25.94 19.65
C GLU A 92 15.26 -25.86 19.30
N GLY A 93 15.77 -24.74 18.78
CA GLY A 93 17.20 -24.53 18.55
C GLY A 93 17.58 -24.46 17.07
N LYS A 94 18.76 -24.99 16.69
CA LYS A 94 19.27 -24.96 15.31
C LYS A 94 19.28 -26.37 14.73
N PHE A 95 18.68 -26.54 13.56
CA PHE A 95 18.57 -27.81 12.84
C PHE A 95 19.13 -27.69 11.43
N VAL A 96 19.78 -28.76 10.96
CA VAL A 96 20.13 -28.90 9.56
C VAL A 96 18.96 -29.61 8.88
N VAL A 97 18.29 -28.90 7.97
CA VAL A 97 17.09 -29.38 7.29
C VAL A 97 17.37 -29.61 5.82
N ASP A 98 16.68 -30.61 5.25
CA ASP A 98 16.69 -30.85 3.81
C ASP A 98 15.69 -29.91 3.10
N VAL A 99 16.10 -29.41 1.92
CA VAL A 99 15.27 -28.53 1.07
C VAL A 99 14.40 -29.39 0.15
N ASP A 100 13.11 -29.07 0.09
CA ASP A 100 12.20 -29.76 -0.83
C ASP A 100 12.52 -29.42 -2.29
N LYS A 101 12.18 -30.34 -3.21
CA LYS A 101 12.53 -30.24 -4.64
C LYS A 101 11.88 -29.05 -5.35
N ASN A 102 10.85 -28.47 -4.74
CA ASN A 102 10.08 -27.37 -5.30
C ASN A 102 10.69 -25.98 -5.03
N ILE A 103 11.79 -25.89 -4.27
CA ILE A 103 12.40 -24.62 -3.86
C ILE A 103 13.82 -24.53 -4.39
N ASP A 104 14.10 -23.44 -5.09
CA ASP A 104 15.45 -23.11 -5.54
C ASP A 104 16.28 -22.52 -4.39
N ILE A 105 17.51 -23.00 -4.26
CA ILE A 105 18.44 -22.56 -3.21
C ILE A 105 18.88 -21.11 -3.37
N ASN A 106 18.81 -20.57 -4.59
CA ASN A 106 19.16 -19.17 -4.84
C ASN A 106 18.20 -18.21 -4.15
N ASP A 107 16.95 -18.61 -3.94
CA ASP A 107 15.94 -17.79 -3.26
C ASP A 107 16.08 -17.85 -1.72
N VAL A 108 16.84 -18.83 -1.23
CA VAL A 108 17.08 -19.03 0.20
C VAL A 108 18.23 -18.15 0.67
N THR A 109 17.93 -16.88 0.93
CA THR A 109 18.91 -15.96 1.52
C THR A 109 19.01 -16.12 3.05
N PRO A 110 20.17 -15.80 3.66
CA PRO A 110 20.28 -15.77 5.12
C PRO A 110 19.26 -14.81 5.75
N ASN A 111 18.69 -15.20 6.88
CA ASN A 111 17.58 -14.55 7.59
C ASN A 111 16.20 -14.64 6.91
N CYS A 112 16.05 -15.40 5.82
CA CYS A 112 14.71 -15.71 5.30
C CYS A 112 13.91 -16.55 6.30
N ARG A 113 12.61 -16.25 6.40
CA ARG A 113 11.65 -17.08 7.15
C ARG A 113 11.22 -18.24 6.28
N VAL A 114 11.19 -19.43 6.85
CA VAL A 114 10.84 -20.66 6.15
C VAL A 114 9.88 -21.49 6.97
N ALA A 115 9.00 -22.21 6.29
CA ALA A 115 8.08 -23.16 6.86
C ALA A 115 8.66 -24.57 6.69
N LEU A 116 8.78 -25.28 7.81
CA LEU A 116 9.23 -26.65 7.90
C LEU A 116 8.04 -27.57 8.14
N ARG A 117 8.03 -28.74 7.50
CA ARG A 117 7.01 -29.76 7.75
C ARG A 117 7.18 -30.35 9.16
N ASN A 118 6.08 -30.66 9.83
CA ASN A 118 6.07 -31.10 11.23
C ASN A 118 6.67 -32.51 11.41
N ASP A 119 6.49 -33.40 10.43
CA ASP A 119 6.96 -34.79 10.46
C ASP A 119 8.48 -34.93 10.22
N SER A 120 9.03 -34.17 9.28
CA SER A 120 10.39 -34.38 8.76
C SER A 120 11.32 -33.17 8.89
N TYR A 121 10.82 -32.04 9.40
CA TYR A 121 11.51 -30.75 9.39
C TYR A 121 12.00 -30.32 8.00
N THR A 122 11.47 -30.89 6.91
CA THR A 122 11.86 -30.49 5.56
C THR A 122 11.32 -29.12 5.21
N LEU A 123 12.15 -28.29 4.59
CA LEU A 123 11.77 -26.95 4.13
C LEU A 123 10.84 -27.08 2.93
N HIS A 124 9.54 -26.82 3.12
CA HIS A 124 8.51 -26.95 2.09
C HIS A 124 8.07 -25.61 1.51
N LYS A 125 8.21 -24.50 2.25
CA LYS A 125 7.79 -23.17 1.76
C LYS A 125 8.66 -22.05 2.34
N ILE A 126 9.04 -21.08 1.51
CA ILE A 126 9.62 -19.81 1.97
C ILE A 126 8.47 -18.89 2.38
N LEU A 127 8.52 -18.34 3.58
CA LEU A 127 7.53 -17.41 4.09
C LEU A 127 7.94 -15.98 3.77
N PRO A 128 6.97 -15.07 3.52
CA PRO A 128 7.28 -13.66 3.39
C PRO A 128 7.93 -13.13 4.68
N ASN A 129 8.73 -12.09 4.52
CA ASN A 129 9.39 -11.43 5.64
C ASN A 129 8.34 -10.96 6.65
N LYS A 130 8.69 -11.02 7.94
CA LYS A 130 7.83 -10.48 8.98
C LYS A 130 7.90 -8.96 8.89
N VAL A 131 6.86 -8.34 8.37
CA VAL A 131 6.61 -6.91 8.58
C VAL A 131 5.78 -6.81 9.85
N ASP A 132 6.22 -5.98 10.80
CA ASP A 132 5.44 -5.77 12.01
C ASP A 132 4.06 -5.18 11.65
N PRO A 133 2.97 -5.60 12.33
CA PRO A 133 1.62 -5.14 12.02
C PRO A 133 1.49 -3.60 12.08
N LEU A 134 2.28 -2.96 12.94
CA LEU A 134 2.36 -1.49 13.04
C LEU A 134 2.81 -0.86 11.72
N VAL A 135 3.81 -1.43 11.06
CA VAL A 135 4.29 -0.95 9.77
C VAL A 135 3.25 -1.23 8.67
N SER A 136 2.53 -2.35 8.77
CA SER A 136 1.39 -2.65 7.88
C SER A 136 0.26 -1.61 8.00
N LEU A 137 -0.01 -1.10 9.20
CA LEU A 137 -0.99 -0.04 9.43
C LEU A 137 -0.53 1.34 8.92
N MET A 138 0.78 1.54 8.73
CA MET A 138 1.33 2.78 8.17
C MET A 138 1.15 2.87 6.65
N MET A 139 0.86 1.76 5.98
CA MET A 139 0.44 1.79 4.58
C MET A 139 -0.97 2.36 4.45
N VAL A 140 -1.07 3.43 3.67
CA VAL A 140 -2.35 3.98 3.28
C VAL A 140 -2.70 3.40 1.91
N GLU A 141 -3.49 2.32 1.89
CA GLU A 141 -3.90 1.65 0.64
C GLU A 141 -4.70 2.56 -0.30
N LYS A 142 -5.37 3.59 0.23
CA LYS A 142 -6.05 4.62 -0.57
C LYS A 142 -5.79 6.00 0.02
N VAL A 143 -4.97 6.78 -0.67
CA VAL A 143 -4.75 8.19 -0.33
C VAL A 143 -6.09 8.91 -0.49
N PRO A 144 -6.59 9.65 0.51
CA PRO A 144 -7.83 10.40 0.38
C PRO A 144 -7.72 11.42 -0.76
N ASP A 145 -8.74 11.47 -1.64
CA ASP A 145 -8.84 12.33 -2.82
C ASP A 145 -8.46 13.78 -2.50
N SER A 146 -7.18 14.11 -2.71
CA SER A 146 -6.61 15.43 -2.47
C SER A 146 -5.96 15.83 -3.79
N THR A 147 -6.57 16.77 -4.50
CA THR A 147 -6.03 17.27 -5.76
C THR A 147 -5.24 18.56 -5.54
N TYR A 148 -4.35 18.91 -6.47
CA TYR A 148 -3.62 20.18 -6.41
C TYR A 148 -4.55 21.40 -6.39
N GLU A 149 -5.76 21.27 -6.94
CA GLU A 149 -6.78 22.34 -6.90
C GLU A 149 -7.29 22.66 -5.49
N MET A 150 -7.08 21.75 -4.53
CA MET A 150 -7.43 21.98 -3.13
C MET A 150 -6.34 22.73 -2.35
N ILE A 151 -5.22 23.07 -3.00
CA ILE A 151 -4.08 23.77 -2.40
C ILE A 151 -4.02 25.18 -3.00
N GLY A 152 -4.17 26.22 -2.17
CA GLY A 152 -4.13 27.61 -2.61
C GLY A 152 -2.76 28.26 -2.46
N GLY A 153 -2.32 28.99 -3.49
CA GLY A 153 -1.20 29.95 -3.42
C GLY A 153 0.22 29.39 -3.30
N LEU A 154 0.41 28.06 -3.41
CA LEU A 154 1.70 27.38 -3.29
C LEU A 154 2.23 26.89 -4.65
N ASP A 155 2.00 27.65 -5.73
CA ASP A 155 2.28 27.21 -7.10
C ASP A 155 3.77 26.89 -7.35
N LYS A 156 4.67 27.67 -6.74
CA LYS A 156 6.12 27.45 -6.85
C LYS A 156 6.52 26.13 -6.19
N GLN A 157 6.06 25.90 -4.97
CA GLN A 157 6.33 24.68 -4.20
C GLN A 157 5.70 23.45 -4.88
N ILE A 158 4.49 23.59 -5.43
CA ILE A 158 3.83 22.55 -6.21
C ILE A 158 4.67 22.21 -7.45
N LYS A 159 5.21 23.20 -8.16
CA LYS A 159 6.06 22.95 -9.34
C LYS A 159 7.35 22.21 -8.95
N GLU A 160 8.03 22.66 -7.91
CA GLU A 160 9.26 22.03 -7.42
C GLU A 160 9.03 20.57 -7.00
N ILE A 161 7.95 20.28 -6.25
CA ILE A 161 7.69 18.91 -5.81
C ILE A 161 7.30 17.99 -6.98
N LYS A 162 6.59 18.51 -7.99
CA LYS A 162 6.25 17.78 -9.22
C LYS A 162 7.49 17.41 -10.02
N GLU A 163 8.42 18.34 -10.19
CA GLU A 163 9.68 18.08 -10.90
C GLU A 163 10.54 17.01 -10.21
N VAL A 164 10.44 16.91 -8.88
CA VAL A 164 11.28 16.03 -8.08
C VAL A 164 10.67 14.65 -7.86
N ILE A 165 9.34 14.55 -7.78
CA ILE A 165 8.65 13.30 -7.44
C ILE A 165 7.85 12.77 -8.63
N GLU A 166 7.06 13.61 -9.29
CA GLU A 166 6.19 13.17 -10.39
C GLU A 166 7.00 12.87 -11.66
N LEU A 167 7.98 13.71 -12.00
CA LEU A 167 8.79 13.55 -13.20
C LEU A 167 9.62 12.24 -13.21
N PRO A 168 10.35 11.87 -12.13
CA PRO A 168 11.12 10.62 -12.13
C PRO A 168 10.24 9.37 -12.08
N VAL A 169 9.04 9.47 -11.49
CA VAL A 169 8.11 8.34 -11.41
C VAL A 169 7.42 8.10 -12.75
N LYS A 170 7.01 9.15 -13.46
CA LYS A 170 6.30 9.02 -14.75
C LYS A 170 7.25 8.82 -15.93
N HIS A 171 8.41 9.45 -15.91
CA HIS A 171 9.36 9.47 -17.04
C HIS A 171 10.81 9.21 -16.58
N PRO A 172 11.13 8.00 -16.10
CA PRO A 172 12.49 7.64 -15.69
C PRO A 172 13.49 7.71 -16.86
N GLU A 173 13.05 7.42 -18.08
CA GLU A 173 13.86 7.42 -19.31
C GLU A 173 14.55 8.76 -19.58
N LEU A 174 13.91 9.87 -19.21
CA LEU A 174 14.49 11.22 -19.38
C LEU A 174 15.76 11.39 -18.55
N PHE A 175 15.79 10.83 -17.33
CA PHE A 175 16.95 10.90 -16.44
C PHE A 175 18.08 10.00 -16.92
N GLU A 176 17.74 8.81 -17.44
CA GLU A 176 18.72 7.88 -18.03
C GLU A 176 19.36 8.45 -19.30
N ALA A 177 18.56 9.04 -20.20
CA ALA A 177 19.05 9.67 -21.42
C ALA A 177 19.95 10.88 -21.16
N LEU A 178 19.64 11.66 -20.11
CA LEU A 178 20.45 12.80 -19.68
C LEU A 178 21.69 12.38 -18.85
N GLY A 179 21.75 11.13 -18.36
CA GLY A 179 22.82 10.65 -17.50
C GLY A 179 22.87 11.31 -16.11
N ILE A 180 21.74 11.86 -15.66
CA ILE A 180 21.65 12.53 -14.35
C ILE A 180 21.05 11.60 -13.30
N ALA A 181 21.59 11.65 -12.08
CA ALA A 181 21.03 10.90 -10.96
C ALA A 181 19.64 11.45 -10.59
N GLN A 182 18.68 10.55 -10.40
CA GLN A 182 17.37 10.96 -9.90
C GLN A 182 17.48 11.49 -8.46
N PRO A 183 16.75 12.56 -8.12
CA PRO A 183 16.66 13.00 -6.73
C PRO A 183 16.00 11.92 -5.87
N LYS A 184 16.58 11.66 -4.70
CA LYS A 184 16.15 10.60 -3.77
C LYS A 184 15.10 11.09 -2.77
N GLY A 185 15.24 12.35 -2.32
CA GLY A 185 14.38 12.87 -1.26
C GLY A 185 14.16 14.38 -1.27
N VAL A 186 13.04 14.77 -0.66
CA VAL A 186 12.59 16.16 -0.50
C VAL A 186 12.34 16.45 0.97
N LEU A 187 12.84 17.60 1.45
CA LEU A 187 12.53 18.14 2.76
C LEU A 187 11.60 19.34 2.63
N LEU A 188 10.42 19.24 3.22
CA LEU A 188 9.43 20.32 3.33
C LEU A 188 9.61 20.99 4.69
N TYR A 189 9.88 22.29 4.73
CA TYR A 189 10.05 23.03 5.98
C TYR A 189 9.26 24.34 6.02
N GLY A 190 8.96 24.84 7.22
CA GLY A 190 8.31 26.14 7.45
C GLY A 190 7.32 26.10 8.62
N PRO A 191 6.61 27.20 8.91
CA PRO A 191 5.64 27.24 10.01
C PRO A 191 4.54 26.17 9.89
N PRO A 192 3.98 25.71 11.02
CA PRO A 192 2.86 24.77 11.03
C PRO A 192 1.63 25.38 10.36
N GLY A 193 0.73 24.54 9.85
CA GLY A 193 -0.52 25.00 9.23
C GLY A 193 -0.39 25.58 7.82
N THR A 194 0.78 25.46 7.19
CA THR A 194 1.04 25.86 5.77
C THR A 194 0.72 24.77 4.75
N GLY A 195 0.21 23.60 5.18
CA GLY A 195 -0.26 22.57 4.26
C GLY A 195 0.80 21.59 3.74
N LYS A 196 1.94 21.43 4.42
CA LYS A 196 2.99 20.44 4.06
C LYS A 196 2.44 19.02 3.87
N THR A 197 1.69 18.54 4.87
CA THR A 197 1.04 17.22 4.84
C THR A 197 -0.04 17.12 3.75
N LEU A 198 -0.72 18.23 3.41
CA LEU A 198 -1.71 18.27 2.32
C LEU A 198 -1.03 18.15 0.95
N LEU A 199 0.10 18.83 0.74
CA LEU A 199 0.84 18.75 -0.52
C LEU A 199 1.37 17.33 -0.77
N ALA A 200 1.96 16.71 0.25
CA ALA A 200 2.47 15.34 0.13
C ALA A 200 1.37 14.33 -0.24
N ARG A 201 0.19 14.47 0.38
CA ARG A 201 -0.99 13.67 0.03
C ARG A 201 -1.46 13.91 -1.40
N ALA A 202 -1.49 15.16 -1.85
CA ALA A 202 -1.90 15.48 -3.21
C ALA A 202 -0.95 14.92 -4.27
N VAL A 203 0.36 14.93 -3.99
CA VAL A 203 1.36 14.32 -4.87
C VAL A 203 1.14 12.82 -4.98
N ALA A 204 0.95 12.14 -3.85
CA ALA A 204 0.75 10.70 -3.83
C ALA A 204 -0.49 10.26 -4.63
N HIS A 205 -1.59 11.02 -4.53
CA HIS A 205 -2.81 10.79 -5.30
C HIS A 205 -2.61 11.02 -6.81
N HIS A 206 -1.78 11.99 -7.22
CA HIS A 206 -1.51 12.24 -8.65
C HIS A 206 -0.51 11.29 -9.30
N THR A 207 0.30 10.60 -8.50
CA THR A 207 1.31 9.64 -8.96
C THR A 207 0.81 8.19 -8.97
N ASP A 208 -0.37 7.89 -8.43
CA ASP A 208 -0.92 6.53 -8.26
C ASP A 208 0.09 5.54 -7.63
N CYS A 209 0.92 6.04 -6.70
CA CYS A 209 1.95 5.27 -6.01
C CYS A 209 1.47 4.83 -4.62
N THR A 210 2.06 3.76 -4.09
CA THR A 210 1.84 3.34 -2.71
C THR A 210 2.31 4.44 -1.76
N PHE A 211 1.43 4.95 -0.89
CA PHE A 211 1.74 6.00 0.06
C PHE A 211 1.91 5.42 1.47
N ILE A 212 3.11 5.55 2.03
CA ILE A 212 3.44 5.10 3.37
C ILE A 212 3.59 6.33 4.25
N ARG A 213 2.69 6.50 5.22
CA ARG A 213 2.69 7.66 6.13
C ARG A 213 3.24 7.25 7.48
N VAL A 214 4.29 7.93 7.92
CA VAL A 214 4.89 7.72 9.25
C VAL A 214 5.07 9.05 9.95
N SER A 215 4.73 9.09 11.25
CA SER A 215 5.12 10.19 12.12
C SER A 215 6.50 9.91 12.70
N GLY A 216 7.42 10.86 12.72
CA GLY A 216 8.71 10.72 13.40
C GLY A 216 8.53 10.33 14.87
N SER A 217 7.50 10.87 15.52
CA SER A 217 7.08 10.53 16.88
C SER A 217 6.73 9.04 17.08
N GLU A 218 6.25 8.35 16.03
CA GLU A 218 5.93 6.91 16.08
C GLU A 218 7.19 6.02 16.02
N LEU A 219 8.30 6.56 15.51
CA LEU A 219 9.58 5.86 15.43
C LEU A 219 10.34 5.88 16.77
N VAL A 220 9.92 6.72 17.72
CA VAL A 220 10.51 6.80 19.06
C VAL A 220 9.88 5.74 19.96
N GLN A 221 10.62 4.65 20.19
CA GLN A 221 10.16 3.53 21.02
C GLN A 221 10.89 3.47 22.37
N LYS A 222 10.22 2.88 23.37
CA LYS A 222 10.81 2.69 24.71
C LYS A 222 11.86 1.59 24.74
N PHE A 223 11.76 0.61 23.84
CA PHE A 223 12.68 -0.50 23.77
C PHE A 223 13.85 -0.19 22.83
N ILE A 224 15.05 -0.54 23.28
CA ILE A 224 16.30 -0.25 22.58
C ILE A 224 16.35 -1.04 21.27
N GLY A 225 16.58 -0.34 20.15
CA GLY A 225 16.72 -0.94 18.82
C GLY A 225 15.41 -1.28 18.12
N GLU A 226 14.26 -1.04 18.76
CA GLU A 226 12.96 -1.25 18.13
C GLU A 226 12.70 -0.19 17.04
N GLY A 227 13.03 1.08 17.29
CA GLY A 227 12.92 2.15 16.28
C GLY A 227 13.77 1.87 15.04
N ALA A 228 15.03 1.48 15.24
CA ALA A 228 15.92 1.09 14.14
C ALA A 228 15.44 -0.16 13.38
N ARG A 229 14.75 -1.10 14.06
CA ARG A 229 14.12 -2.25 13.38
C ARG A 229 12.93 -1.80 12.53
N MET A 230 12.05 -0.94 13.07
CA MET A 230 10.90 -0.41 12.35
C MET A 230 11.31 0.35 11.07
N VAL A 231 12.36 1.16 11.14
CA VAL A 231 12.90 1.88 9.96
C VAL A 231 13.33 0.88 8.87
N ARG A 232 14.04 -0.19 9.24
CA ARG A 232 14.44 -1.23 8.27
C ARG A 232 13.24 -1.93 7.64
N GLU A 233 12.26 -2.33 8.44
CA GLU A 233 11.05 -3.00 7.96
C GLU A 233 10.22 -2.09 7.04
N LEU A 234 10.13 -0.80 7.36
CA LEU A 234 9.48 0.21 6.52
C LEU A 234 10.09 0.27 5.12
N PHE A 235 11.43 0.30 5.01
CA PHE A 235 12.09 0.33 3.72
C PHE A 235 12.09 -1.03 2.99
N VAL A 236 11.99 -2.15 3.70
CA VAL A 236 11.73 -3.47 3.08
C VAL A 236 10.34 -3.45 2.44
N MET A 237 9.32 -3.04 3.20
CA MET A 237 7.95 -2.94 2.72
C MET A 237 7.81 -1.96 1.54
N ALA A 238 8.43 -0.78 1.62
CA ALA A 238 8.43 0.19 0.52
C ALA A 238 9.05 -0.36 -0.77
N ARG A 239 10.02 -1.27 -0.66
CA ARG A 239 10.63 -1.98 -1.79
C ARG A 239 9.71 -3.06 -2.37
N GLU A 240 8.98 -3.78 -1.51
CA GLU A 240 8.00 -4.77 -1.96
C GLU A 240 6.82 -4.12 -2.71
N HIS A 241 6.45 -2.89 -2.33
CA HIS A 241 5.35 -2.12 -2.93
C HIS A 241 5.81 -0.99 -3.88
N ALA A 242 6.98 -1.11 -4.51
CA ALA A 242 7.48 -0.11 -5.46
C ALA A 242 6.61 -0.05 -6.74
N PRO A 243 6.31 1.14 -7.30
CA PRO A 243 6.74 2.48 -6.89
C PRO A 243 6.03 2.98 -5.63
N SER A 244 6.80 3.57 -4.71
CA SER A 244 6.28 3.98 -3.40
C SER A 244 6.84 5.33 -2.93
N ILE A 245 6.03 6.05 -2.17
CA ILE A 245 6.37 7.33 -1.55
C ILE A 245 6.27 7.17 -0.03
N ILE A 246 7.40 7.38 0.64
CA ILE A 246 7.48 7.40 2.09
C ILE A 246 7.35 8.86 2.55
N PHE A 247 6.29 9.18 3.27
CA PHE A 247 6.10 10.48 3.90
C PHE A 247 6.36 10.40 5.41
N MET A 248 7.41 11.09 5.86
CA MET A 248 7.78 11.23 7.26
C MET A 248 7.39 12.62 7.77
N ASP A 249 6.38 12.71 8.62
CA ASP A 249 5.98 13.96 9.28
C ASP A 249 6.75 14.14 10.60
N GLU A 250 6.89 15.36 11.09
CA GLU A 250 7.56 15.67 12.37
C GLU A 250 8.94 15.02 12.51
N ILE A 251 9.77 15.10 11.46
CA ILE A 251 11.11 14.50 11.48
C ILE A 251 12.03 15.12 12.55
N ASP A 252 11.69 16.31 13.06
CA ASP A 252 12.34 16.95 14.20
C ASP A 252 12.28 16.14 15.50
N SER A 253 11.28 15.27 15.66
CA SER A 253 11.19 14.34 16.80
C SER A 253 12.34 13.34 16.88
N ILE A 254 12.92 12.95 15.72
CA ILE A 254 14.05 12.02 15.65
C ILE A 254 15.34 12.63 15.12
N GLY A 255 15.25 13.78 14.46
CA GLY A 255 16.34 14.44 13.77
C GLY A 255 17.01 15.57 14.55
N SER A 256 16.68 15.75 15.84
CA SER A 256 17.25 16.83 16.66
C SER A 256 18.77 16.68 16.81
N SER A 257 19.53 17.70 16.41
CA SER A 257 20.96 17.82 16.72
C SER A 257 21.12 17.96 18.24
N ARG A 258 21.92 17.08 18.85
CA ARG A 258 22.15 17.01 20.30
C ARG A 258 22.34 18.39 20.96
N LEU A 259 21.74 18.56 22.14
CA LEU A 259 22.32 19.32 23.24
C LEU A 259 23.12 18.32 24.09
N GLU A 260 24.41 18.57 24.28
CA GLU A 260 25.30 17.75 25.10
C GLU A 260 24.77 17.60 26.53
N GLY A 261 24.16 16.46 26.90
CA GLY A 261 23.80 16.19 28.30
C GLY A 261 22.66 15.21 28.61
N GLY A 262 21.99 14.59 27.62
CA GLY A 262 20.80 13.77 27.84
C GLY A 262 21.04 12.28 28.17
N SER A 263 20.33 11.78 29.19
CA SER A 263 20.20 10.36 29.59
C SER A 263 19.82 9.40 28.45
N GLY A 264 20.06 8.10 28.64
CA GLY A 264 20.04 7.03 27.63
C GLY A 264 18.82 6.85 26.70
N GLY A 265 17.73 7.60 26.88
CA GLY A 265 16.65 7.69 25.89
C GLY A 265 17.06 8.46 24.62
N ASP A 266 17.91 9.46 24.74
CA ASP A 266 18.42 10.27 23.61
C ASP A 266 19.34 9.44 22.68
N SER A 267 19.99 8.41 23.26
CA SER A 267 20.81 7.48 22.50
C SER A 267 20.00 6.59 21.55
N GLU A 268 18.73 6.30 21.84
CA GLU A 268 17.92 5.45 20.96
C GLU A 268 17.33 6.23 19.78
N VAL A 269 16.90 7.47 20.04
CA VAL A 269 16.45 8.38 18.99
C VAL A 269 17.56 8.58 17.96
N GLN A 270 18.78 8.83 18.42
CA GLN A 270 19.94 8.96 17.56
C GLN A 270 20.25 7.67 16.78
N ARG A 271 20.10 6.49 17.40
CA ARG A 271 20.31 5.22 16.72
C ARG A 271 19.30 5.00 15.59
N THR A 272 18.05 5.36 15.82
CA THR A 272 16.98 5.30 14.82
C THR A 272 17.24 6.26 13.67
N MET A 273 17.70 7.48 13.97
CA MET A 273 18.13 8.45 12.96
C MET A 273 19.33 7.95 12.13
N LEU A 274 20.36 7.38 12.77
CA LEU A 274 21.51 6.82 12.06
C LEU A 274 21.11 5.66 11.14
N GLU A 275 20.17 4.82 11.57
CA GLU A 275 19.63 3.76 10.73
C GLU A 275 18.85 4.33 9.54
N LEU A 276 18.03 5.37 9.74
CA LEU A 276 17.36 6.09 8.66
C LEU A 276 18.36 6.64 7.65
N LEU A 277 19.46 7.26 8.11
CA LEU A 277 20.53 7.76 7.27
C LEU A 277 21.21 6.63 6.46
N ASN A 278 21.49 5.50 7.12
CA ASN A 278 22.09 4.33 6.46
C ASN A 278 21.18 3.78 5.36
N GLN A 279 19.87 3.70 5.61
CA GLN A 279 18.90 3.28 4.60
C GLN A 279 18.90 4.28 3.43
N LEU A 280 18.86 5.59 3.71
CA LEU A 280 18.90 6.65 2.68
C LEU A 280 20.15 6.60 1.79
N ASP A 281 21.33 6.37 2.37
CA ASP A 281 22.59 6.24 1.64
C ASP A 281 22.66 4.93 0.85
N GLY A 282 22.14 3.84 1.41
CA GLY A 282 22.13 2.51 0.84
C GLY A 282 21.19 2.32 -0.37
N PHE A 283 20.39 3.33 -0.73
CA PHE A 283 19.55 3.26 -1.93
C PHE A 283 20.37 3.36 -3.21
N GLU A 284 20.36 2.27 -3.98
CA GLU A 284 20.54 2.34 -5.44
C GLU A 284 19.39 3.18 -6.03
N ALA A 285 19.74 4.14 -6.89
CA ALA A 285 18.79 5.08 -7.50
C ALA A 285 17.68 4.40 -8.34
N THR A 286 17.82 3.09 -8.59
CA THR A 286 17.02 2.29 -9.51
C THR A 286 15.65 1.86 -8.97
N LYS A 287 15.39 1.95 -7.64
CA LYS A 287 14.21 1.29 -7.03
C LYS A 287 12.92 2.11 -6.94
N ASN A 288 12.79 3.27 -7.61
CA ASN A 288 11.55 4.07 -7.67
C ASN A 288 10.90 4.38 -6.30
N ILE A 289 11.70 4.43 -5.23
CA ILE A 289 11.25 4.87 -3.90
C ILE A 289 11.62 6.32 -3.72
N LYS A 290 10.65 7.15 -3.32
CA LYS A 290 10.87 8.56 -3.02
C LYS A 290 10.55 8.84 -1.56
N VAL A 291 11.40 9.64 -0.91
CA VAL A 291 11.22 10.02 0.50
C VAL A 291 10.86 11.50 0.59
N ILE A 292 9.74 11.80 1.25
CA ILE A 292 9.31 13.16 1.60
C ILE A 292 9.39 13.29 3.11
N MET A 293 10.17 14.25 3.59
CA MET A 293 10.27 14.59 5.00
C MET A 293 9.62 15.93 5.25
N ALA A 294 8.88 16.09 6.34
CA ALA A 294 8.31 17.36 6.76
C ALA A 294 8.82 17.73 8.16
N THR A 295 9.26 18.98 8.32
CA THR A 295 9.62 19.57 9.60
C THR A 295 9.00 20.96 9.76
N ASN A 296 8.73 21.35 11.00
CA ASN A 296 8.40 22.75 11.31
C ASN A 296 9.65 23.58 11.64
N ARG A 297 10.74 22.92 12.01
CA ARG A 297 11.97 23.53 12.53
C ARG A 297 13.18 22.93 11.82
N ILE A 298 13.69 23.65 10.83
CA ILE A 298 14.91 23.24 10.10
C ILE A 298 16.19 23.53 10.92
N ASP A 299 16.11 24.47 11.87
CA ASP A 299 17.21 24.90 12.74
C ASP A 299 17.72 23.81 13.68
N ILE A 300 16.83 22.90 14.10
CA ILE A 300 17.18 21.81 15.03
C ILE A 300 17.61 20.52 14.32
N LEU A 301 17.48 20.45 13.00
CA LEU A 301 17.79 19.22 12.28
C LEU A 301 19.29 19.00 12.16
N ASP A 302 19.72 17.76 12.33
CA ASP A 302 21.09 17.35 12.11
C ASP A 302 21.54 17.68 10.67
N SER A 303 22.69 18.34 10.56
CA SER A 303 23.35 18.66 9.30
C SER A 303 23.66 17.42 8.46
N ALA A 304 23.77 16.24 9.11
CA ALA A 304 23.93 14.96 8.44
C ALA A 304 22.77 14.61 7.50
N LEU A 305 21.52 14.97 7.85
CA LEU A 305 20.35 14.77 6.97
C LEU A 305 20.37 15.73 5.77
N LEU A 306 20.88 16.94 5.99
CA LEU A 306 20.87 18.03 5.01
C LEU A 306 21.95 17.92 3.93
N ARG A 307 22.80 16.89 3.98
CA ARG A 307 23.90 16.68 3.04
C ARG A 307 23.36 16.21 1.66
N PRO A 308 23.89 16.76 0.55
CA PRO A 308 23.54 16.29 -0.80
C PRO A 308 23.78 14.78 -0.96
N GLY A 309 22.87 14.09 -1.66
CA GLY A 309 22.86 12.63 -1.80
C GLY A 309 21.91 11.88 -0.85
N ARG A 310 21.41 12.58 0.19
CA ARG A 310 20.35 12.09 1.10
C ARG A 310 19.06 12.87 0.88
N ILE A 311 19.13 14.18 1.09
CA ILE A 311 18.06 15.15 0.83
C ILE A 311 18.57 16.10 -0.26
N ASP A 312 18.05 15.93 -1.47
CA ASP A 312 18.53 16.68 -2.63
C ASP A 312 17.82 18.03 -2.77
N ARG A 313 16.56 18.12 -2.29
CA ARG A 313 15.73 19.33 -2.42
C ARG A 313 15.13 19.75 -1.09
N LYS A 314 15.21 21.05 -0.81
CA LYS A 314 14.66 21.69 0.38
C LYS A 314 13.64 22.71 -0.10
N ILE A 315 12.38 22.50 0.23
CA ILE A 315 11.26 23.35 -0.21
C ILE A 315 10.73 24.11 1.00
N GLU A 316 10.81 25.43 0.92
CA GLU A 316 10.29 26.33 1.96
C GLU A 316 8.81 26.62 1.74
N PHE A 317 8.05 26.53 2.82
CA PHE A 317 6.65 26.93 2.90
C PHE A 317 6.55 28.26 3.63
N PRO A 318 6.52 29.39 2.92
CA PRO A 318 6.29 30.68 3.56
C PRO A 318 4.85 30.77 4.10
N PRO A 319 4.59 31.66 5.08
CA PRO A 319 3.23 32.02 5.43
C PRO A 319 2.47 32.56 4.20
N PRO A 320 1.15 32.33 4.09
CA PRO A 320 0.41 32.67 2.88
C PRO A 320 0.27 34.18 2.69
N ASN A 321 0.57 34.64 1.47
CA ASN A 321 0.30 36.00 1.02
C ASN A 321 -1.20 36.29 0.93
N GLU A 322 -1.58 37.54 0.74
CA GLU A 322 -2.99 37.94 0.62
C GLU A 322 -3.73 37.20 -0.50
N GLU A 323 -3.11 37.08 -1.68
CA GLU A 323 -3.66 36.30 -2.79
C GLU A 323 -3.82 34.81 -2.43
N ALA A 324 -2.82 34.22 -1.77
CA ALA A 324 -2.88 32.85 -1.30
C ALA A 324 -4.01 32.63 -0.27
N ARG A 325 -4.20 33.56 0.66
CA ARG A 325 -5.31 33.51 1.63
C ARG A 325 -6.67 33.59 0.92
N LEU A 326 -6.79 34.44 -0.09
CA LEU A 326 -7.99 34.55 -0.91
C LEU A 326 -8.30 33.24 -1.66
N ASP A 327 -7.29 32.56 -2.20
CA ASP A 327 -7.48 31.29 -2.88
C ASP A 327 -7.84 30.16 -1.89
N ILE A 328 -7.21 30.12 -0.72
CA ILE A 328 -7.57 29.18 0.35
C ILE A 328 -9.02 29.39 0.81
N LEU A 329 -9.45 30.66 0.98
CA LEU A 329 -10.84 31.00 1.29
C LEU A 329 -11.79 30.52 0.20
N LYS A 330 -11.49 30.76 -1.08
CA LYS A 330 -12.30 30.28 -2.21
C LYS A 330 -12.45 28.76 -2.18
N ILE A 331 -11.37 28.01 -1.96
CA ILE A 331 -11.39 26.54 -1.95
C ILE A 331 -12.29 26.02 -0.82
N HIS A 332 -12.14 26.54 0.39
CA HIS A 332 -12.92 26.07 1.53
C HIS A 332 -14.38 26.55 1.50
N SER A 333 -14.63 27.72 0.94
CA SER A 333 -15.97 28.29 0.81
C SER A 333 -16.80 27.64 -0.31
N ARG A 334 -16.19 26.96 -1.30
CA ARG A 334 -16.91 26.17 -2.34
C ARG A 334 -17.87 25.14 -1.76
N LYS A 335 -17.58 24.59 -0.57
CA LYS A 335 -18.43 23.60 0.11
C LYS A 335 -19.54 24.23 0.95
N MET A 336 -19.56 25.56 1.07
CA MET A 336 -20.48 26.30 1.94
C MET A 336 -21.57 27.01 1.13
N ASN A 337 -22.76 27.14 1.72
CA ASN A 337 -23.84 27.94 1.15
C ASN A 337 -23.60 29.42 1.46
N LEU A 338 -22.99 30.12 0.51
CA LEU A 338 -22.70 31.55 0.61
C LEU A 338 -23.86 32.39 0.07
N THR A 339 -24.10 33.54 0.69
CA THR A 339 -24.96 34.58 0.11
C THR A 339 -24.30 35.17 -1.15
N ARG A 340 -25.09 35.56 -2.16
CA ARG A 340 -24.55 36.21 -3.37
C ARG A 340 -23.91 37.56 -3.02
N GLY A 341 -22.70 37.82 -3.52
CA GLY A 341 -22.02 39.11 -3.36
C GLY A 341 -20.97 39.20 -2.25
N ILE A 342 -20.57 38.07 -1.63
CA ILE A 342 -19.52 38.09 -0.60
C ILE A 342 -18.16 38.46 -1.20
N ASN A 343 -17.53 39.48 -0.63
CA ASN A 343 -16.19 39.92 -1.01
C ASN A 343 -15.11 39.18 -0.19
N LEU A 344 -14.73 37.99 -0.64
CA LEU A 344 -13.65 37.19 -0.02
C LEU A 344 -12.30 37.91 0.01
N ARG A 345 -12.06 38.87 -0.90
CA ARG A 345 -10.83 39.68 -0.91
C ARG A 345 -10.71 40.57 0.32
N LYS A 346 -11.78 41.28 0.69
CA LYS A 346 -11.80 42.11 1.91
C LYS A 346 -11.54 41.27 3.17
N ILE A 347 -12.09 40.06 3.21
CA ILE A 347 -11.86 39.12 4.32
C ILE A 347 -10.39 38.68 4.38
N ALA A 348 -9.76 38.42 3.23
CA ALA A 348 -8.33 38.07 3.16
C ALA A 348 -7.39 39.21 3.60
N GLU A 349 -7.76 40.47 3.32
CA GLU A 349 -7.07 41.68 3.79
C GLU A 349 -7.15 41.81 5.33
N LEU A 350 -8.28 41.47 5.93
CA LEU A 350 -8.52 41.53 7.39
C LEU A 350 -7.78 40.44 8.19
N MET A 351 -7.06 39.53 7.52
CA MET A 351 -6.33 38.41 8.13
C MET A 351 -4.81 38.49 7.90
N PRO A 352 -4.11 39.56 8.32
CA PRO A 352 -2.67 39.66 8.12
C PRO A 352 -1.94 38.59 8.93
N GLY A 353 -1.02 37.86 8.28
CA GLY A 353 -0.19 36.84 8.94
C GLY A 353 -0.87 35.51 9.25
N ALA A 354 -2.14 35.33 8.85
CA ALA A 354 -2.89 34.12 9.13
C ALA A 354 -2.29 32.88 8.45
N SER A 355 -2.20 31.76 9.16
CA SER A 355 -1.80 30.47 8.58
C SER A 355 -2.92 29.86 7.72
N GLY A 356 -2.59 28.94 6.80
CA GLY A 356 -3.60 28.25 5.99
C GLY A 356 -4.63 27.50 6.85
N ALA A 357 -4.19 26.95 7.99
CA ALA A 357 -5.07 26.33 8.98
C ALA A 357 -6.02 27.34 9.65
N GLU A 358 -5.55 28.55 9.99
CA GLU A 358 -6.39 29.61 10.54
C GLU A 358 -7.42 30.12 9.52
N VAL A 359 -7.03 30.30 8.26
CA VAL A 359 -7.96 30.70 7.18
C VAL A 359 -9.08 29.67 7.01
N LYS A 360 -8.74 28.38 7.07
CA LYS A 360 -9.73 27.29 7.11
C LYS A 360 -10.60 27.36 8.38
N GLY A 361 -9.99 27.69 9.52
CA GLY A 361 -10.67 27.92 10.79
C GLY A 361 -11.72 29.03 10.70
N VAL A 362 -11.38 30.15 10.05
CA VAL A 362 -12.30 31.27 9.81
C VAL A 362 -13.52 30.83 9.00
N CYS A 363 -13.34 30.06 7.94
CA CYS A 363 -14.47 29.52 7.18
C CYS A 363 -15.39 28.66 8.05
N THR A 364 -14.80 27.81 8.89
CA THR A 364 -15.54 26.89 9.77
C THR A 364 -16.31 27.65 10.85
N GLU A 365 -15.69 28.66 11.45
CA GLU A 365 -16.31 29.53 12.45
C GLU A 365 -17.43 30.39 11.85
N ALA A 366 -17.25 30.90 10.63
CA ALA A 366 -18.30 31.64 9.91
C ALA A 366 -19.55 30.76 9.69
N GLY A 367 -19.35 29.51 9.28
CA GLY A 367 -20.44 28.53 9.19
C GLY A 367 -21.11 28.25 10.54
N MET A 368 -20.35 28.25 11.64
CA MET A 368 -20.87 28.04 12.98
C MET A 368 -21.66 29.25 13.54
N TYR A 369 -21.35 30.48 13.10
CA TYR A 369 -22.16 31.66 13.40
C TYR A 369 -23.51 31.59 12.69
N ALA A 370 -23.50 31.32 11.39
CA ALA A 370 -24.72 31.14 10.61
C ALA A 370 -25.61 30.02 11.21
N LEU A 371 -25.00 28.90 11.62
CA LEU A 371 -25.72 27.79 12.25
C LEU A 371 -26.32 28.15 13.61
N ARG A 372 -25.60 28.92 14.45
CA ARG A 372 -26.11 29.38 15.76
C ARG A 372 -27.35 30.26 15.62
N GLU A 373 -27.42 31.04 14.56
CA GLU A 373 -28.56 31.90 14.25
C GLU A 373 -29.61 31.20 13.39
N ARG A 374 -29.49 29.86 13.23
CA ARG A 374 -30.38 28.99 12.45
C ARG A 374 -30.54 29.41 10.99
N ARG A 375 -29.53 30.08 10.42
CA ARG A 375 -29.49 30.46 9.00
C ARG A 375 -28.84 29.36 8.17
N VAL A 376 -29.32 29.19 6.94
CA VAL A 376 -28.77 28.24 5.96
C VAL A 376 -27.66 28.85 5.10
N HIS A 377 -27.58 30.18 5.07
CA HIS A 377 -26.63 30.93 4.26
C HIS A 377 -25.67 31.71 5.15
N VAL A 378 -24.37 31.66 4.81
CA VAL A 378 -23.32 32.45 5.47
C VAL A 378 -23.31 33.85 4.85
N THR A 379 -23.23 34.87 5.69
CA THR A 379 -23.16 36.28 5.30
C THR A 379 -21.75 36.85 5.45
N GLN A 380 -21.50 38.06 4.95
CA GLN A 380 -20.20 38.69 5.10
C GLN A 380 -19.88 39.04 6.57
N GLU A 381 -20.89 39.44 7.35
CA GLU A 381 -20.76 39.74 8.79
C GLU A 381 -20.29 38.50 9.57
N ASP A 382 -20.79 37.32 9.22
CA ASP A 382 -20.36 36.06 9.85
C ASP A 382 -18.86 35.80 9.65
N PHE A 383 -18.32 36.13 8.47
CA PHE A 383 -16.88 36.03 8.20
C PHE A 383 -16.08 37.07 8.99
N GLU A 384 -16.54 38.31 9.07
CA GLU A 384 -15.86 39.36 9.82
C GLU A 384 -15.83 39.04 11.33
N MET A 385 -16.93 38.52 11.89
CA MET A 385 -16.97 38.00 13.26
C MET A 385 -16.07 36.78 13.48
N ALA A 386 -15.97 35.90 12.48
CA ALA A 386 -15.08 34.74 12.53
C ALA A 386 -13.60 35.16 12.51
N VAL A 387 -13.22 36.12 11.67
CA VAL A 387 -11.87 36.69 11.63
C VAL A 387 -11.51 37.27 12.99
N ALA A 388 -12.38 38.10 13.57
CA ALA A 388 -12.14 38.71 14.88
C ALA A 388 -11.89 37.66 15.97
N LYS A 389 -12.69 36.58 15.98
CA LYS A 389 -12.55 35.49 16.98
C LYS A 389 -11.27 34.68 16.79
N VAL A 390 -10.92 34.32 15.56
CA VAL A 390 -9.74 33.49 15.27
C VAL A 390 -8.46 34.29 15.54
N MET A 391 -8.40 35.55 15.09
CA MET A 391 -7.24 36.42 15.30
C MET A 391 -7.05 36.84 16.77
N GLN A 392 -8.13 37.02 17.54
CA GLN A 392 -8.01 37.28 18.99
C GLN A 392 -7.46 36.08 19.76
N LYS A 393 -7.84 34.84 19.40
CA LYS A 393 -7.27 33.64 20.03
C LYS A 393 -5.76 33.53 19.86
N ASP A 394 -5.23 33.92 18.70
CA ASP A 394 -3.78 33.92 18.48
C ASP A 394 -3.08 35.06 19.21
N SER A 395 -3.75 36.20 19.36
CA SER A 395 -3.28 37.31 20.19
C SER A 395 -3.13 36.90 21.66
N GLU A 396 -4.12 36.21 22.22
CA GLU A 396 -4.12 35.71 23.60
C GLU A 396 -3.13 34.56 23.82
N LYS A 397 -3.00 33.63 22.87
CA LYS A 397 -1.97 32.56 22.90
C LYS A 397 -0.57 33.13 22.85
N ASN A 398 -0.29 34.07 21.94
CA ASN A 398 1.02 34.71 21.84
C ASN A 398 1.35 35.57 23.08
N MET A 399 0.35 36.23 23.69
CA MET A 399 0.53 36.91 24.98
C MET A 399 0.79 35.93 26.13
N SER A 400 0.13 34.77 26.14
CA SER A 400 0.31 33.76 27.18
C SER A 400 1.70 33.12 27.11
N ILE A 401 2.18 32.81 25.90
CA ILE A 401 3.56 32.34 25.68
C ILE A 401 4.57 33.40 26.13
N LYS A 402 4.37 34.68 25.79
CA LYS A 402 5.26 35.76 26.26
C LYS A 402 5.23 35.97 27.78
N LYS A 403 4.11 35.69 28.46
CA LYS A 403 4.01 35.75 29.93
C LYS A 403 4.63 34.54 30.63
N LEU A 404 4.62 33.38 29.99
CA LEU A 404 5.26 32.15 30.50
C LEU A 404 6.80 32.19 30.39
N TRP A 405 7.35 33.07 29.56
CA TRP A 405 8.79 33.26 29.34
C TRP A 405 9.33 34.51 30.03
N LYS A 406 8.57 35.09 30.98
CA LYS A 406 8.98 36.27 31.75
C LYS A 406 9.14 35.97 33.23
#